data_AF-A0A1I8M152-F1
#
_entry.id   AF-A0A1I8M152-F1
#
_cell.length_a   1.000
_cell.length_b   1.000
_cell.length_c   1.000
_cell.angle_alpha   90.00
_cell.angle_beta   90.00
_cell.angle_gamma   90.00
#
_symmetry.space_group_name_H-M   'P 1'
#
loop_
_entity.id
_entity.type
_entity.pdbx_description
1 polymer ?
#
loop_
_entity_poly.entity_id
_entity_poly.type
_entity_poly.pdbx_seq_one_letter_code
_entity_poly.pdbx_strand_id
1 'polypeptide(L)'
;MANIKVYIFLIFLCLQDSVVQGKVIDFSKNSKLQKYLEVHRCRQECFAKTLNAEVENWDICRDVPDCYMCYDYCEMLPKLAMDLAHSMCSDEVYCSKGCRIACRNHQIMGVHTLVYETQQL
;
A
#
# COMPACT_ATOMS: atom_id res chain seq x y z
N MET A 1 -50.43 -39.22 -14.43
CA MET A 1 -48.98 -39.56 -14.47
C MET A 1 -48.25 -38.35 -15.04
N ALA A 2 -47.86 -37.41 -14.17
CA ALA A 2 -47.23 -36.16 -14.59
C ALA A 2 -45.85 -36.47 -15.18
N ASN A 3 -45.62 -36.02 -16.41
CA ASN A 3 -44.44 -36.33 -17.20
C ASN A 3 -43.20 -35.74 -16.54
N ILE A 4 -42.39 -36.58 -15.89
CA ILE A 4 -41.10 -36.22 -15.27
C ILE A 4 -40.17 -35.44 -16.24
N LYS A 5 -40.33 -35.71 -17.54
CA LYS A 5 -39.64 -35.00 -18.63
C LYS A 5 -39.99 -33.51 -18.69
N VAL A 6 -41.21 -33.12 -18.35
CA VAL A 6 -41.65 -31.72 -18.31
C VAL A 6 -40.97 -30.99 -17.16
N TYR A 7 -40.83 -31.63 -15.99
CA TYR A 7 -40.08 -31.04 -14.87
C TYR A 7 -38.60 -30.85 -15.20
N ILE A 8 -37.98 -31.84 -15.83
CA ILE A 8 -36.57 -31.74 -16.27
C ILE A 8 -36.39 -30.61 -17.28
N PHE A 9 -37.33 -30.47 -18.22
CA PHE A 9 -37.30 -29.40 -19.23
C PHE A 9 -37.49 -28.00 -18.60
N LEU A 10 -38.38 -27.87 -17.61
CA LEU A 10 -38.57 -26.62 -16.87
C LEU A 10 -37.36 -26.24 -16.02
N ILE A 11 -36.70 -27.21 -15.38
CA ILE A 11 -35.46 -26.97 -14.62
C ILE A 11 -34.33 -26.49 -15.56
N PHE A 12 -34.21 -27.09 -16.75
CA PHE A 12 -33.23 -26.68 -17.74
C PHE A 12 -33.46 -25.24 -18.24
N LEU A 13 -34.72 -24.85 -18.45
CA LEU A 13 -35.07 -23.48 -18.85
C LEU A 13 -34.76 -22.46 -17.74
N CYS A 14 -35.02 -22.77 -16.48
CA CYS A 14 -34.72 -21.88 -15.35
C CYS A 14 -33.21 -21.68 -15.10
N LEU A 15 -32.36 -22.63 -15.50
CA LEU A 15 -30.91 -22.55 -15.28
C LEU A 15 -30.17 -21.67 -16.30
N GLN A 16 -30.79 -21.34 -17.44
CA GLN A 16 -30.13 -20.60 -18.52
C GLN A 16 -30.16 -19.07 -18.35
N ASP A 17 -30.98 -18.53 -17.46
CA ASP A 17 -31.18 -17.07 -17.32
C ASP A 17 -30.25 -16.38 -16.29
N SER A 18 -29.26 -17.09 -15.74
CA SER A 18 -28.30 -16.49 -14.81
C SER A 18 -27.15 -15.77 -15.53
N VAL A 19 -27.43 -14.89 -16.50
CA VAL A 19 -26.40 -13.98 -17.03
C VAL A 19 -26.18 -12.88 -15.98
N VAL A 20 -25.27 -13.12 -15.05
CA VAL A 20 -24.78 -12.10 -14.13
C VAL A 20 -23.99 -11.08 -14.96
N GLN A 21 -24.64 -9.97 -15.32
CA GLN A 21 -23.92 -8.81 -15.87
C GLN A 21 -23.01 -8.24 -14.79
N GLY A 22 -21.77 -8.73 -14.73
CA GLY A 22 -20.72 -8.14 -13.91
C GLY A 22 -20.35 -6.76 -14.44
N LYS A 23 -20.74 -5.70 -13.74
CA LYS A 23 -20.25 -4.34 -14.02
C LYS A 23 -18.84 -4.21 -13.46
N VAL A 24 -17.84 -4.08 -14.33
CA VAL A 24 -16.48 -3.75 -13.92
C VAL A 24 -16.46 -2.30 -13.43
N ILE A 25 -16.14 -2.09 -12.15
CA ILE A 25 -15.97 -0.75 -11.58
C ILE A 25 -14.49 -0.37 -11.77
N ASP A 26 -14.24 0.57 -12.67
CA ASP A 26 -12.90 1.13 -12.86
C ASP A 26 -12.62 2.22 -11.81
N PHE A 27 -11.79 1.89 -10.83
CA PHE A 27 -11.36 2.83 -9.80
C PHE A 27 -10.10 3.62 -10.17
N SER A 28 -9.52 3.40 -11.36
CA SER A 28 -8.30 4.08 -11.81
C SER A 28 -8.44 5.60 -11.80
N LYS A 29 -9.65 6.13 -12.03
CA LYS A 29 -9.89 7.59 -12.01
C LYS A 29 -10.09 8.18 -10.60
N ASN A 30 -10.13 7.36 -9.56
CA ASN A 30 -10.34 7.85 -8.19
C ASN A 30 -9.00 8.22 -7.55
N SER A 31 -8.63 9.50 -7.66
CA SER A 31 -7.37 10.03 -7.12
C SER A 31 -7.23 9.89 -5.60
N LYS A 32 -8.33 9.90 -4.85
CA LYS A 32 -8.29 9.66 -3.39
C LYS A 32 -7.95 8.20 -3.09
N LEU A 33 -8.55 7.27 -3.85
CA LEU A 33 -8.24 5.85 -3.71
C LEU A 33 -6.80 5.55 -4.12
N GLN A 34 -6.31 6.15 -5.21
CA GLN A 34 -4.92 5.98 -5.63
C GLN A 34 -3.94 6.41 -4.54
N LYS A 35 -4.12 7.61 -3.95
CA LYS A 35 -3.30 8.08 -2.83
C LYS A 35 -3.37 7.15 -1.63
N TYR A 36 -4.56 6.66 -1.30
CA TYR A 36 -4.74 5.69 -0.22
C TYR A 36 -3.97 4.39 -0.50
N LEU A 37 -4.05 3.86 -1.72
CA LEU A 37 -3.35 2.64 -2.13
C LEU A 37 -1.83 2.82 -2.12
N GLU A 38 -1.32 3.98 -2.51
CA GLU A 38 0.12 4.29 -2.43
C GLU A 38 0.62 4.30 -0.99
N VAL A 39 -0.08 4.97 -0.08
CA VAL A 39 0.26 4.99 1.35
C VAL A 39 0.18 3.57 1.93
N HIS A 40 -0.88 2.82 1.60
CA HIS A 40 -1.06 1.45 2.07
C HIS A 40 0.05 0.52 1.56
N ARG A 41 0.40 0.61 0.27
CA ARG A 41 1.50 -0.15 -0.34
C ARG A 41 2.83 0.16 0.36
N CYS A 42 3.13 1.44 0.59
CA CYS A 42 4.32 1.86 1.31
C CYS A 42 4.38 1.22 2.72
N ARG A 43 3.27 1.26 3.48
CA ARG A 43 3.19 0.69 4.83
C ARG A 43 3.42 -0.82 4.82
N GLN A 44 2.75 -1.56 3.94
CA GLN A 44 2.92 -3.01 3.82
C GLN A 44 4.37 -3.40 3.54
N GLU A 45 5.01 -2.76 2.57
CA GLU A 45 6.42 -3.01 2.26
C GLU A 45 7.35 -2.64 3.42
N CYS A 46 7.05 -1.56 4.14
CA CYS A 46 7.85 -1.09 5.25
C CYS A 46 7.77 -2.04 6.45
N PHE A 47 6.56 -2.44 6.85
CA PHE A 47 6.33 -3.39 7.94
C PHE A 47 6.96 -4.75 7.66
N ALA A 48 6.83 -5.27 6.43
CA ALA A 48 7.46 -6.52 6.05
C ALA A 48 8.99 -6.48 6.25
N LYS A 49 9.63 -5.34 5.99
CA LYS A 49 11.09 -5.17 6.12
C LYS A 49 11.56 -4.81 7.54
N THR A 50 10.71 -4.19 8.37
CA THR A 50 11.08 -3.79 9.74
C THR A 50 10.68 -4.81 10.79
N LEU A 51 9.52 -5.44 10.65
CA LEU A 51 8.91 -6.29 11.68
C LEU A 51 8.91 -7.77 11.32
N ASN A 52 9.16 -8.12 10.06
CA ASN A 52 8.95 -9.48 9.51
C ASN A 52 7.52 -10.01 9.78
N ALA A 53 6.55 -9.11 9.86
CA ALA A 53 5.16 -9.41 10.19
C ALA A 53 4.22 -8.45 9.46
N GLU A 54 2.99 -8.90 9.24
CA GLU A 54 1.89 -8.04 8.79
C GLU A 54 1.31 -7.31 10.00
N VAL A 55 1.14 -5.98 9.88
CA VAL A 55 0.52 -5.15 10.92
C VAL A 55 -0.87 -4.76 10.44
N GLU A 56 -1.89 -5.41 11.01
CA GLU A 56 -3.29 -5.10 10.72
C GLU A 56 -3.80 -3.91 11.55
N ASN A 57 -3.27 -3.70 12.76
CA ASN A 57 -3.69 -2.65 13.68
C ASN A 57 -2.54 -1.68 14.01
N TRP A 58 -2.77 -0.38 13.78
CA TRP A 58 -1.83 0.70 14.10
C TRP A 58 -1.50 0.80 15.59
N ASP A 59 -2.40 0.35 16.49
CA ASP A 59 -2.17 0.38 17.94
C ASP A 59 -0.87 -0.33 18.33
N ILE A 60 -0.48 -1.35 17.54
CA ILE A 60 0.76 -2.12 17.70
C ILE A 60 2.00 -1.25 17.43
N CYS A 61 1.87 -0.24 16.56
CA CYS A 61 3.00 0.61 16.18
C CYS A 61 3.37 1.68 17.20
N ARG A 62 2.52 2.00 18.19
CA ARG A 62 2.77 3.15 19.10
C ARG A 62 4.09 3.08 19.83
N ASP A 63 4.44 1.88 20.31
CA ASP A 63 5.63 1.66 21.14
C ASP A 63 6.78 1.01 20.35
N VAL A 64 6.62 0.84 19.04
CA VAL A 64 7.61 0.21 18.16
C VAL A 64 8.14 1.27 17.19
N PRO A 65 9.34 1.84 17.44
CA PRO A 65 9.82 3.03 16.71
C PRO A 65 9.80 2.86 15.18
N ASP A 66 10.29 1.74 14.66
CA ASP A 66 10.29 1.48 13.22
C ASP A 66 8.88 1.28 12.63
N CYS A 67 7.94 0.73 13.40
CA CYS A 67 6.54 0.59 13.00
C CYS A 67 5.88 1.97 12.92
N TYR A 68 6.07 2.79 13.96
CA TYR A 68 5.58 4.17 14.00
C TYR A 68 6.10 4.99 12.82
N MET A 69 7.42 4.93 12.56
CA MET A 69 8.02 5.64 11.43
C MET A 69 7.48 5.16 10.08
N CYS A 70 7.32 3.85 9.88
CA CYS A 70 6.68 3.32 8.67
C CYS A 70 5.26 3.87 8.50
N TYR A 71 4.47 3.89 9.58
CA TYR A 71 3.09 4.37 9.53
C TYR A 71 3.01 5.86 9.18
N ASP A 72 3.78 6.68 9.89
CA ASP A 72 3.75 8.14 9.80
C ASP A 72 4.41 8.65 8.51
N TYR A 73 5.63 8.21 8.20
CA TYR A 73 6.38 8.73 7.06
C TYR A 73 5.77 8.33 5.72
N CYS A 74 5.20 7.12 5.60
CA CYS A 74 4.50 6.72 4.37
C CYS A 74 3.32 7.64 4.06
N GLU A 75 2.68 8.23 5.07
CA GLU A 75 1.56 9.14 4.91
C GLU A 75 1.97 10.61 4.80
N MET A 76 2.95 11.06 5.58
CA MET A 76 3.30 12.48 5.65
C MET A 76 4.17 12.92 4.47
N LEU A 77 5.13 12.10 4.03
CA LEU A 77 6.16 12.52 3.07
C LEU A 77 5.58 13.11 1.76
N PRO A 78 4.53 12.53 1.14
CA PRO A 78 3.91 13.11 -0.06
C PRO A 78 3.21 14.46 0.16
N LYS A 79 2.99 14.85 1.42
CA LYS A 79 2.30 16.09 1.82
C LYS A 79 3.28 17.20 2.21
N LEU A 80 4.56 16.90 2.37
CA LEU A 80 5.59 17.85 2.79
C LEU A 80 6.23 18.57 1.60
N ALA A 81 6.83 19.73 1.87
CA ALA A 81 7.75 20.36 0.94
C ALA A 81 9.01 19.48 0.76
N MET A 82 9.56 19.45 -0.46
CA MET A 82 10.69 18.58 -0.79
C MET A 82 11.90 18.81 0.12
N ASP A 83 12.23 20.04 0.47
CA ASP A 83 13.40 20.34 1.32
C ASP A 83 13.23 19.79 2.74
N LEU A 84 12.01 19.88 3.29
CA LEU A 84 11.69 19.32 4.61
C LEU A 84 11.72 17.79 4.56
N ALA A 85 11.14 17.20 3.52
CA ALA A 85 11.18 15.75 3.31
C ALA A 85 12.63 15.24 3.21
N HIS A 86 13.50 15.94 2.46
CA HIS A 86 14.93 15.62 2.40
C HIS A 86 15.62 15.78 3.75
N SER A 87 15.38 16.88 4.46
CA SER A 87 15.94 17.11 5.80
C SER A 87 15.61 15.96 6.74
N MET A 88 14.34 15.54 6.78
CA MET A 88 13.88 14.41 7.61
C MET A 88 14.51 13.09 7.18
N CYS A 89 14.58 12.82 5.88
CA CYS A 89 15.17 11.59 5.34
C CYS A 89 16.70 11.52 5.42
N SER A 90 17.37 12.66 5.64
CA SER A 90 18.83 12.76 5.79
C SER A 90 19.31 12.70 7.25
N ASP A 91 18.40 12.80 8.21
CA ASP A 91 18.76 12.85 9.63
C ASP A 91 19.02 11.45 10.19
N GLU A 92 20.28 11.10 10.44
CA GLU A 92 20.63 9.75 10.95
C GLU A 92 20.19 9.49 12.39
N VAL A 93 19.96 10.54 13.18
CA VAL A 93 19.58 10.43 14.60
C VAL A 93 18.10 10.13 14.72
N TYR A 94 17.27 10.80 13.92
CA TYR A 94 15.80 10.66 13.99
C TYR A 94 15.24 9.72 12.92
N CYS A 95 15.87 9.58 11.75
CA CYS A 95 15.40 8.70 10.68
C CYS A 95 15.83 7.25 10.94
N SER A 96 15.02 6.53 11.71
CA SER A 96 15.21 5.09 11.97
C SER A 96 15.10 4.22 10.70
N LYS A 97 15.24 2.90 10.85
CA LYS A 97 15.14 1.97 9.70
C LYS A 97 13.79 2.09 8.98
N GLY A 98 12.68 2.22 9.72
CA GLY A 98 11.36 2.42 9.15
C GLY A 98 11.26 3.70 8.32
N CYS A 99 11.78 4.81 8.83
CA CYS A 99 11.87 6.08 8.10
C CYS A 99 12.63 5.92 6.78
N ARG A 100 13.83 5.33 6.80
CA ARG A 100 14.66 5.17 5.59
C ARG A 100 13.98 4.34 4.49
N ILE A 101 13.20 3.33 4.88
CA ILE A 101 12.41 2.53 3.93
C ILE A 101 11.27 3.35 3.32
N ALA A 102 10.56 4.14 4.12
CA ALA A 102 9.51 5.04 3.64
C ALA A 102 10.07 6.11 2.69
N CYS A 103 11.19 6.74 3.04
CA CYS A 103 11.90 7.71 2.19
C CYS A 103 12.26 7.11 0.83
N ARG A 104 12.81 5.88 0.81
CA ARG A 104 13.14 5.18 -0.43
C ARG A 104 11.90 4.87 -1.28
N ASN A 105 10.79 4.51 -0.64
CA ASN A 105 9.53 4.24 -1.34
C ASN A 105 9.00 5.49 -2.07
N HIS A 106 9.19 6.67 -1.45
CA HIS A 106 8.85 7.97 -2.02
C HIS A 106 9.97 8.60 -2.86
N GLN A 107 11.05 7.84 -3.14
CA GLN A 107 12.20 8.30 -3.93
C GLN A 107 12.88 9.56 -3.38
N ILE A 108 12.76 9.81 -2.07
CA ILE A 108 13.46 10.90 -1.39
C ILE A 108 14.83 10.38 -1.00
N MET A 109 15.86 10.89 -1.68
CA MET A 109 17.23 10.54 -1.37
C MET A 109 17.66 11.25 -0.08
N GLY A 110 17.92 10.48 0.98
CA GLY A 110 18.74 11.00 2.08
C GLY A 110 20.14 11.35 1.53
N VAL A 111 20.78 12.38 2.08
CA VAL A 111 22.10 12.92 1.67
C VAL A 111 23.19 11.83 1.54
N HIS A 112 23.00 10.66 2.16
CA HIS A 112 23.87 9.49 1.97
C HIS A 112 23.95 8.92 0.54
N THR A 113 22.99 9.24 -0.34
CA THR A 113 23.01 8.70 -1.72
C THR A 113 23.96 9.49 -2.63
N LEU A 114 24.18 10.78 -2.36
CA LEU A 114 25.06 11.63 -3.17
C LEU A 114 26.54 11.44 -2.82
N VAL A 115 26.85 11.02 -1.58
CA VAL A 115 28.25 10.81 -1.17
C VAL A 115 28.84 9.56 -1.80
N TYR A 116 28.05 8.49 -1.98
CA TYR A 116 28.52 7.26 -2.63
C TYR A 116 28.79 7.42 -4.13
N GLU A 117 28.13 8.34 -4.84
CA GLU A 117 28.42 8.62 -6.25
C GLU A 117 29.66 9.51 -6.44
N THR A 118 30.07 10.28 -5.43
CA THR A 118 31.27 11.15 -5.52
C THR A 118 32.58 10.50 -5.05
N GLN A 119 32.55 9.30 -4.48
CA GLN A 119 33.74 8.57 -4.00
C GLN A 119 34.22 7.44 -4.93
N GLN A 120 33.64 7.31 -6.13
CA GLN A 120 34.08 6.37 -7.18
C GLN A 120 34.62 7.06 -8.45
N LEU A 121 34.98 8.34 -8.37
CA LEU A 121 35.73 9.07 -9.39
C LEU A 121 37.05 9.60 -8.82
#